data_AF-A0A1V5ZGH4-F1
#
_entry.id   AF-A0A1V5ZGH4-F1
#
_cell.length_a   1.000
_cell.length_b   1.000
_cell.length_c   1.000
_cell.angle_alpha   90.00
_cell.angle_beta   90.00
_cell.angle_gamma   90.00
#
_symmetry.space_group_name_H-M   'P 1'
#
loop_
_entity.id
_entity.type
_entity.pdbx_description
1 polymer ?
#
loop_
_entity_poly.entity_id
_entity_poly.type
_entity_poly.pdbx_seq_one_letter_code
_entity_poly.pdbx_strand_id
1 'polypeptide(L)'
;MGAFDTIVTVTREDGTSRTLSIGQPSLSIDGRYARLDGSDATLVLSRADAEKLTLPVRDLFVLSVLDFDVQKVKQLHVTGEGADLMLSREAGSSQWNGTYNGAVIAPEPVKVDDLINALNDFQMDDFLMGRSFESVTAASKAVVTLEDGSETVIAVGPEVEGKYEIAITGMPCVFIANLADLTGIISQVSAFASMTPPPAPAPDASGTVAPASSPETTGVLTTAPPEFTPSEVPVAVPAAVTLPVEPAAVPAAESAVVLPPSAPEADLPAEATAQ
;
A
#
# COMPACT_ATOMS: atom_id res chain seq x y z
N MET A 1 -5.88 15.93 37.95
CA MET A 1 -5.39 16.39 36.64
C MET A 1 -4.79 15.20 35.92
N GLY A 2 -5.21 14.94 34.69
CA GLY A 2 -4.63 13.86 33.87
C GLY A 2 -3.27 14.26 33.29
N ALA A 3 -2.64 13.33 32.59
CA ALA A 3 -1.35 13.55 31.93
C ALA A 3 -1.45 14.63 30.82
N PHE A 4 -0.34 15.34 30.61
CA PHE A 4 -0.14 16.16 29.41
C PHE A 4 0.30 15.23 28.27
N ASP A 5 -0.43 15.23 27.17
CA ASP A 5 -0.25 14.30 26.05
C ASP A 5 0.38 14.97 24.83
N THR A 6 0.38 16.30 24.75
CA THR A 6 0.99 17.05 23.65
C THR A 6 1.95 18.11 24.19
N ILE A 7 3.12 18.25 23.56
CA ILE A 7 4.13 19.26 23.90
C ILE A 7 4.46 20.06 22.64
N VAL A 8 4.21 21.36 22.69
CA VAL A 8 4.58 22.30 21.63
C VAL A 8 5.81 23.07 22.09
N THR A 9 6.90 22.98 21.34
CA THR A 9 8.14 23.72 21.61
C THR A 9 8.38 24.75 20.52
N VAL A 10 8.49 26.01 20.90
CA VAL A 10 8.83 27.11 20.00
C VAL A 10 10.25 27.54 20.31
N THR A 11 11.17 27.32 19.38
CA THR A 11 12.56 27.79 19.47
C THR A 11 12.71 29.03 18.61
N ARG A 12 13.27 30.10 19.20
CA ARG A 12 13.57 31.36 18.52
C ARG A 12 14.98 31.33 17.93
N GLU A 13 15.26 32.26 17.02
CA GLU A 13 16.59 32.38 16.38
C GLU A 13 17.73 32.62 17.38
N ASP A 14 17.44 33.23 18.53
CA ASP A 14 18.40 33.42 19.63
C ASP A 14 18.68 32.14 20.43
N GLY A 15 18.09 31.00 20.04
CA GLY A 15 18.21 29.71 20.71
C GLY A 15 17.33 29.56 21.95
N THR A 16 16.56 30.58 22.33
CA THR A 16 15.61 30.45 23.44
C THR A 16 14.40 29.62 23.04
N SER A 17 14.00 28.68 23.89
CA SER A 17 12.82 27.85 23.69
C SER A 17 11.74 28.16 24.72
N ARG A 18 10.48 28.05 24.28
CA ARG A 18 9.30 28.09 25.13
C ARG A 18 8.50 26.83 24.88
N THR A 19 8.00 26.22 25.95
CA THR A 19 7.31 24.94 25.88
C THR A 19 5.89 25.11 26.39
N LEU A 20 4.91 24.66 25.62
CA LEU A 20 3.52 24.60 26.02
C LEU A 20 3.10 23.13 26.09
N SER A 21 2.83 22.65 27.30
CA SER A 21 2.30 21.31 27.53
C SER A 21 0.77 21.38 27.52
N ILE A 22 0.12 20.63 26.65
CA ILE A 22 -1.34 20.54 26.51
C ILE A 22 -1.79 19.15 26.97
N GLY A 23 -2.83 19.12 27.80
CA GLY A 23 -3.31 17.90 28.44
C GLY A 23 -4.78 17.63 28.16
N GLN A 24 -5.40 16.92 29.09
CA GLN A 24 -6.78 16.48 28.95
C GLN A 24 -7.79 17.64 28.76
N PRO A 25 -8.98 17.35 28.20
CA PRO A 25 -10.08 18.30 28.12
C PRO A 25 -10.40 18.94 29.48
N SER A 26 -10.75 20.22 29.45
CA SER A 26 -11.17 20.95 30.64
C SER A 26 -12.55 20.50 31.08
N LEU A 27 -12.74 20.38 32.40
CA LEU A 27 -14.03 20.01 32.99
C LEU A 27 -15.00 21.20 33.08
N SER A 28 -14.50 22.42 32.92
CA SER A 28 -15.25 23.64 33.24
C SER A 28 -15.53 24.53 32.04
N ILE A 29 -14.72 24.44 30.99
CA ILE A 29 -14.93 25.19 29.74
C ILE A 29 -14.59 24.29 28.55
N ASP A 30 -15.14 24.61 27.38
CA ASP A 30 -14.82 23.90 26.13
C ASP A 30 -13.39 24.23 25.68
N GLY A 31 -12.46 23.32 25.97
CA GLY A 31 -11.03 23.58 25.85
C GLY A 31 -10.16 22.50 26.48
N ARG A 32 -8.85 22.77 26.57
CA ARG A 32 -7.87 21.83 27.13
C ARG A 32 -6.98 22.53 28.16
N TYR A 33 -6.61 21.81 29.22
CA TYR A 33 -5.65 22.33 30.19
C TYR A 33 -4.27 22.46 29.55
N ALA A 34 -3.54 23.52 29.91
CA ALA A 34 -2.18 23.75 29.43
C ALA A 34 -1.26 24.35 30.49
N ARG A 35 0.04 24.12 30.35
CA ARG A 35 1.11 24.72 31.17
C ARG A 35 2.19 25.29 30.28
N LEU A 36 2.66 26.48 30.63
CA LEU A 36 3.76 27.15 29.96
C LEU A 36 5.05 26.90 30.75
N ASP A 37 6.10 26.45 30.06
CA ASP A 37 7.46 26.22 30.57
C ASP A 37 7.52 25.40 31.87
N GLY A 38 6.63 24.41 32.00
CA GLY A 38 6.56 23.56 33.19
C GLY A 38 6.09 24.27 34.48
N SER A 39 5.54 25.49 34.37
CA SER A 39 5.04 26.23 35.54
C SER A 39 3.89 25.51 36.25
N ASP A 40 3.74 25.79 37.55
CA ASP A 40 2.64 25.26 38.37
C ASP A 40 1.27 25.84 38.00
N ALA A 41 1.27 27.01 37.35
CA ALA A 41 0.07 27.66 36.87
C ALA A 41 -0.55 26.85 35.72
N THR A 42 -1.78 26.38 35.92
CA THR A 42 -2.53 25.68 34.87
C THR A 42 -3.50 26.64 34.22
N LEU A 43 -3.31 26.85 32.91
CA LEU A 43 -4.17 27.64 32.05
C LEU A 43 -5.18 26.72 31.36
N VAL A 44 -6.21 27.31 30.77
CA VAL A 44 -7.10 26.60 29.87
C VAL A 44 -7.06 27.27 28.51
N LEU A 45 -6.70 26.49 27.49
CA LEU A 45 -6.79 26.89 26.10
C LEU A 45 -8.23 26.70 25.64
N SER A 46 -8.73 27.62 24.83
CA SER A 46 -10.00 27.41 24.13
C SER A 46 -9.87 26.19 23.21
N ARG A 47 -10.99 25.53 22.90
CA ARG A 47 -11.01 24.43 21.91
C ARG A 47 -10.35 24.84 20.59
N ALA A 48 -10.69 26.02 20.07
CA ALA A 48 -10.15 26.51 18.80
C ALA A 48 -8.64 26.72 18.83
N ASP A 49 -8.07 27.18 19.96
CA ASP A 49 -6.62 27.35 20.09
C ASP A 49 -5.91 26.03 20.32
N ALA A 50 -6.53 25.12 21.07
CA ALA A 50 -6.01 23.77 21.27
C ALA A 50 -5.95 23.00 19.93
N GLU A 51 -7.01 23.05 19.12
CA GLU A 51 -7.06 22.38 17.80
C GLU A 51 -5.99 22.90 16.83
N LYS A 52 -5.70 24.21 16.83
CA LYS A 52 -4.61 24.78 16.02
C LYS A 52 -3.22 24.32 16.47
N LEU A 53 -3.05 24.01 17.75
CA LEU A 53 -1.78 23.61 18.34
C LEU A 53 -1.59 22.08 18.32
N THR A 54 -2.68 21.33 18.22
CA THR A 54 -2.69 19.87 18.11
C THR A 54 -3.25 19.45 16.76
N LEU A 55 -2.69 20.00 15.68
CA LEU A 55 -3.02 19.54 14.33
C LEU A 55 -2.80 18.02 14.28
N PRO A 56 -3.79 17.25 13.82
CA PRO A 56 -3.60 15.82 13.68
C PRO A 56 -2.43 15.60 12.71
N VAL A 57 -1.62 14.58 12.98
CA VAL A 57 -0.40 14.32 12.21
C VAL A 57 -0.68 14.29 10.71
N ARG A 58 -1.83 13.76 10.29
CA ARG A 58 -2.30 13.74 8.90
C ARG A 58 -2.33 15.11 8.21
N ASP A 59 -2.64 16.18 8.92
CA ASP A 59 -2.72 17.55 8.37
C ASP A 59 -1.32 18.10 8.02
N LEU A 60 -0.26 17.44 8.49
CA LEU A 60 1.13 17.76 8.17
C LEU A 60 1.64 17.02 6.93
N PHE A 61 0.87 16.07 6.38
CA PHE A 61 1.26 15.28 5.23
C PHE A 61 0.38 15.56 4.02
N VAL A 62 0.97 15.47 2.83
CA VAL A 62 0.20 15.35 1.59
C VAL A 62 -0.33 13.92 1.53
N LEU A 63 -1.66 13.77 1.60
CA LEU A 63 -2.35 12.46 1.58
C LEU A 63 -2.67 11.99 0.15
N SER A 64 -2.16 12.68 -0.87
CA SER A 64 -2.03 12.13 -2.22
C SER A 64 -0.88 11.13 -2.19
N VAL A 65 -1.24 9.85 -2.13
CA VAL A 65 -0.28 8.77 -1.93
C VAL A 65 0.22 8.19 -3.25
N LEU A 66 -0.53 8.45 -4.32
CA LEU A 66 -0.16 8.08 -5.67
C LEU A 66 0.36 9.34 -6.36
N ASP A 67 1.63 9.30 -6.75
CA ASP A 67 2.30 10.39 -7.47
C ASP A 67 3.09 9.77 -8.61
N PHE A 68 2.37 9.29 -9.63
CA PHE A 68 2.98 8.75 -10.83
C PHE A 68 2.64 9.64 -12.03
N ASP A 69 3.55 9.65 -13.00
CA ASP A 69 3.35 10.38 -14.24
C ASP A 69 2.25 9.68 -15.05
N VAL A 70 1.04 10.25 -15.04
CA VAL A 70 -0.14 9.73 -15.74
C VAL A 70 0.12 9.49 -17.22
N GLN A 71 1.02 10.26 -17.84
CA GLN A 71 1.39 10.12 -19.25
C GLN A 71 2.37 8.97 -19.49
N LYS A 72 2.97 8.39 -18.45
CA LYS A 72 3.87 7.23 -18.52
C LYS A 72 3.23 5.93 -18.03
N VAL A 73 1.93 5.91 -17.74
CA VAL A 73 1.24 4.66 -17.36
C VAL A 73 1.13 3.75 -18.58
N LYS A 74 1.72 2.56 -18.53
CA LYS A 74 1.71 1.60 -19.63
C LYS A 74 0.61 0.56 -19.47
N GLN A 75 0.36 0.15 -18.23
CA GLN A 75 -0.62 -0.88 -17.90
C GLN A 75 -1.28 -0.56 -16.57
N LEU A 76 -2.58 -0.83 -16.48
CA LEU A 76 -3.39 -0.77 -15.27
C LEU A 76 -4.14 -2.09 -15.14
N HIS A 77 -3.92 -2.81 -14.04
CA HIS A 77 -4.65 -4.03 -13.72
C HIS A 77 -5.40 -3.87 -12.41
N VAL A 78 -6.73 -3.95 -12.45
CA VAL A 78 -7.58 -3.85 -11.26
C VAL A 78 -8.35 -5.15 -11.08
N THR A 79 -8.26 -5.73 -9.88
CA THR A 79 -8.93 -6.97 -9.49
C THR A 79 -9.68 -6.76 -8.18
N GLY A 80 -10.90 -7.25 -8.06
CA GLY A 80 -11.69 -7.13 -6.83
C GLY A 80 -13.18 -7.39 -7.05
N GLU A 81 -13.88 -7.94 -6.06
CA GLU A 81 -15.35 -8.17 -6.04
C GLU A 81 -16.00 -8.52 -7.39
N GLY A 82 -15.41 -9.45 -8.15
CA GLY A 82 -15.96 -9.92 -9.43
C GLY A 82 -15.67 -9.03 -10.65
N ALA A 83 -14.79 -8.04 -10.50
CA ALA A 83 -14.18 -7.27 -11.58
C ALA A 83 -12.69 -7.65 -11.73
N ASP A 84 -12.30 -7.93 -12.97
CA ASP A 84 -10.92 -8.13 -13.42
C ASP A 84 -10.71 -7.29 -14.68
N LEU A 85 -10.26 -6.05 -14.48
CA LEU A 85 -10.02 -5.07 -15.53
C LEU A 85 -8.52 -5.00 -15.82
N MET A 86 -8.11 -5.40 -17.02
CA MET A 86 -6.76 -5.18 -17.53
C MET A 86 -6.80 -4.14 -18.64
N LEU A 87 -6.03 -3.06 -18.50
CA LEU A 87 -5.84 -2.04 -19.51
C LEU A 87 -4.36 -1.95 -19.85
N SER A 88 -4.02 -1.93 -21.12
CA SER A 88 -2.64 -1.79 -21.57
C SER A 88 -2.56 -0.95 -22.84
N ARG A 89 -1.46 -0.21 -22.98
CA ARG A 89 -1.10 0.47 -24.22
C ARG A 89 0.35 0.18 -24.57
N GLU A 90 0.65 0.24 -25.86
CA GLU A 90 2.03 0.19 -26.33
C GLU A 90 2.72 1.54 -26.09
N ALA A 91 4.03 1.49 -25.86
CA ALA A 91 4.82 2.71 -25.66
C ALA A 91 4.71 3.63 -26.88
N GLY A 92 4.36 4.88 -26.66
CA GLY A 92 4.14 5.86 -27.74
C GLY A 92 2.83 5.70 -28.52
N SER A 93 1.93 4.79 -28.12
CA SER A 93 0.58 4.69 -28.68
C SER A 93 -0.43 5.43 -27.82
N SER A 94 -1.40 6.11 -28.46
CA SER A 94 -2.56 6.72 -27.79
C SER A 94 -3.74 5.75 -27.66
N GLN A 95 -3.62 4.53 -28.19
CA GLN A 95 -4.70 3.56 -28.22
C GLN A 95 -4.57 2.58 -27.05
N TRP A 96 -5.60 2.52 -26.22
CA TRP A 96 -5.72 1.56 -25.13
C TRP A 96 -6.39 0.28 -25.61
N ASN A 97 -5.87 -0.86 -25.16
CA ASN A 97 -6.50 -2.16 -25.27
C ASN A 97 -6.88 -2.63 -23.86
N GLY A 98 -7.89 -3.47 -23.75
CA GLY A 98 -8.22 -4.02 -22.44
C GLY A 98 -9.04 -5.29 -22.47
N THR A 99 -9.11 -5.91 -21.30
CA THR A 99 -10.06 -6.97 -20.99
C THR A 99 -10.81 -6.64 -19.72
N TYR A 100 -12.08 -7.04 -19.66
CA TYR A 100 -12.89 -6.98 -18.44
C TYR A 100 -13.49 -8.37 -18.20
N ASN A 101 -13.18 -8.99 -17.06
CA ASN A 101 -13.57 -10.36 -16.73
C ASN A 101 -13.23 -11.37 -17.84
N GLY A 102 -12.07 -11.17 -18.48
CA GLY A 102 -11.59 -12.00 -19.60
C GLY A 102 -12.21 -11.67 -20.97
N ALA A 103 -13.24 -10.81 -21.06
CA ALA A 103 -13.79 -10.36 -22.33
C ALA A 103 -12.98 -9.18 -22.88
N VAL A 104 -12.62 -9.22 -24.17
CA VAL A 104 -11.93 -8.10 -24.84
C VAL A 104 -12.85 -6.91 -24.92
N ILE A 105 -12.37 -5.76 -24.45
CA ILE A 105 -13.02 -4.47 -24.55
C ILE A 105 -12.17 -3.53 -25.40
N ALA A 106 -12.82 -2.59 -26.07
CA ALA A 106 -12.16 -1.48 -26.76
C ALA A 106 -12.35 -0.21 -25.90
N PRO A 107 -11.50 0.01 -24.90
CA PRO A 107 -11.66 1.14 -23.99
C PRO A 107 -11.45 2.46 -24.73
N GLU A 108 -12.29 3.43 -24.42
CA GLU A 108 -12.15 4.80 -24.94
C GLU A 108 -11.00 5.51 -24.21
N PRO A 109 -10.03 6.13 -24.92
CA PRO A 109 -8.86 6.72 -24.29
C PRO A 109 -9.20 7.72 -23.17
N VAL A 110 -10.21 8.56 -23.40
CA VAL A 110 -10.68 9.56 -22.42
C VAL A 110 -11.09 8.90 -21.10
N LYS A 111 -11.80 7.77 -21.14
CA LYS A 111 -12.26 7.07 -19.93
C LYS A 111 -11.13 6.39 -19.18
N VAL A 112 -10.10 5.94 -19.89
CA VAL A 112 -8.91 5.38 -19.25
C VAL A 112 -8.10 6.48 -18.59
N ASP A 113 -7.93 7.61 -19.26
CA ASP A 113 -7.22 8.77 -18.71
C ASP A 113 -7.97 9.32 -17.48
N ASP A 114 -9.30 9.42 -17.52
CA ASP A 114 -10.13 9.80 -16.37
C ASP A 114 -9.94 8.86 -15.18
N LEU A 115 -9.88 7.54 -15.41
CA LEU A 115 -9.62 6.56 -14.35
C LEU A 115 -8.22 6.69 -13.76
N ILE A 116 -7.20 6.87 -14.61
CA ILE A 116 -5.81 7.05 -14.18
C ILE A 116 -5.66 8.34 -13.38
N ASN A 117 -6.29 9.42 -13.84
CA ASN A 117 -6.31 10.69 -13.10
C ASN A 117 -7.06 10.54 -11.77
N ALA A 118 -8.21 9.85 -11.75
CA ALA A 118 -8.94 9.60 -10.51
C ALA A 118 -8.13 8.77 -9.50
N LEU A 119 -7.31 7.82 -9.97
CA LEU A 119 -6.37 7.09 -9.11
C LEU A 119 -5.26 8.01 -8.60
N ASN A 120 -4.69 8.89 -9.44
CA ASN A 120 -3.61 9.78 -9.02
C ASN A 120 -4.10 10.92 -8.09
N ASP A 121 -5.31 11.42 -8.32
CA ASP A 121 -5.96 12.44 -7.49
C ASP A 121 -6.55 11.86 -6.19
N PHE A 122 -6.51 10.54 -6.03
CA PHE A 122 -7.06 9.87 -4.86
C PHE A 122 -6.30 10.28 -3.59
N GLN A 123 -7.05 10.89 -2.66
CA GLN A 123 -6.53 11.30 -1.37
C GLN A 123 -7.04 10.35 -0.28
N MET A 124 -6.14 9.97 0.61
CA MET A 124 -6.48 9.16 1.77
C MET A 124 -7.08 10.05 2.87
N ASP A 125 -7.97 9.48 3.71
CA ASP A 125 -8.56 10.18 4.85
C ASP A 125 -7.63 10.20 6.07
N ASP A 126 -6.90 9.11 6.29
CA ASP A 126 -5.98 8.94 7.41
C ASP A 126 -4.89 7.90 7.10
N PHE A 127 -3.95 7.72 8.03
CA PHE A 127 -2.96 6.66 7.95
C PHE A 127 -2.52 6.13 9.31
N LEU A 128 -2.13 4.87 9.33
CA LEU A 128 -1.64 4.12 10.48
C LEU A 128 -0.15 3.85 10.28
N MET A 129 0.67 4.50 11.10
CA MET A 129 2.12 4.24 11.15
C MET A 129 2.42 2.88 11.79
N GLY A 130 3.51 2.22 11.38
CA GLY A 130 3.97 0.97 11.98
C GLY A 130 3.23 -0.28 11.49
N ARG A 131 2.34 -0.13 10.51
CA ARG A 131 1.73 -1.21 9.74
C ARG A 131 2.25 -1.15 8.30
N SER A 132 2.66 -2.29 7.76
CA SER A 132 3.21 -2.40 6.40
C SER A 132 2.20 -3.01 5.45
N PHE A 133 2.56 -3.03 4.16
CA PHE A 133 1.78 -3.66 3.09
C PHE A 133 1.30 -5.08 3.44
N GLU A 134 2.16 -5.89 4.05
CA GLU A 134 1.87 -7.29 4.41
C GLU A 134 0.84 -7.44 5.52
N SER A 135 0.53 -6.36 6.25
CA SER A 135 -0.44 -6.37 7.34
C SER A 135 -1.89 -6.19 6.89
N VAL A 136 -2.12 -5.94 5.59
CA VAL A 136 -3.46 -5.75 5.01
C VAL A 136 -3.86 -7.00 4.24
N THR A 137 -5.03 -7.55 4.55
CA THR A 137 -5.63 -8.63 3.76
C THR A 137 -6.36 -8.02 2.56
N ALA A 138 -5.75 -8.06 1.37
CA ALA A 138 -6.32 -7.44 0.17
C ALA A 138 -7.62 -8.16 -0.27
N ALA A 139 -8.74 -7.43 -0.26
CA ALA A 139 -10.00 -7.83 -0.90
C ALA A 139 -10.00 -7.42 -2.39
N SER A 140 -9.36 -6.30 -2.71
CA SER A 140 -9.13 -5.81 -4.07
C SER A 140 -7.68 -5.38 -4.24
N LYS A 141 -7.18 -5.40 -5.47
CA LYS A 141 -5.81 -5.04 -5.82
C LYS A 141 -5.78 -4.28 -7.13
N ALA A 142 -5.12 -3.13 -7.15
CA ALA A 142 -4.78 -2.39 -8.36
C ALA A 142 -3.25 -2.40 -8.55
N VAL A 143 -2.81 -2.64 -9.78
CA VAL A 143 -1.40 -2.64 -10.18
C VAL A 143 -1.25 -1.65 -11.32
N VAL A 144 -0.42 -0.64 -11.10
CA VAL A 144 -0.07 0.37 -12.11
C VAL A 144 1.37 0.10 -12.54
N THR A 145 1.57 -0.18 -13.82
CA THR A 145 2.91 -0.36 -14.41
C THR A 145 3.22 0.83 -15.31
N LEU A 146 4.36 1.46 -15.09
CA LEU A 146 4.86 2.59 -15.86
C LEU A 146 5.74 2.13 -17.04
N GLU A 147 6.00 3.04 -17.98
CA GLU A 147 6.84 2.77 -19.16
C GLU A 147 8.30 2.43 -18.81
N ASP A 148 8.79 2.89 -17.65
CA ASP A 148 10.12 2.58 -17.12
C ASP A 148 10.21 1.17 -16.50
N GLY A 149 9.09 0.45 -16.40
CA GLY A 149 8.97 -0.85 -15.77
C GLY A 149 8.73 -0.81 -14.27
N SER A 150 8.61 0.38 -13.66
CA SER A 150 8.24 0.54 -12.26
C SER A 150 6.78 0.10 -12.05
N GLU A 151 6.55 -0.69 -11.01
CA GLU A 151 5.21 -1.17 -10.65
C GLU A 151 4.80 -0.65 -9.28
N THR A 152 3.63 -0.03 -9.22
CA THR A 152 2.99 0.38 -7.97
C THR A 152 1.80 -0.52 -7.73
N VAL A 153 1.85 -1.28 -6.63
CA VAL A 153 0.75 -2.15 -6.23
C VAL A 153 0.01 -1.52 -5.05
N ILE A 154 -1.30 -1.38 -5.23
CA ILE A 154 -2.25 -0.87 -4.26
C ILE A 154 -3.14 -2.05 -3.83
N ALA A 155 -3.03 -2.45 -2.57
CA ALA A 155 -3.88 -3.46 -1.94
C ALA A 155 -4.96 -2.75 -1.14
N VAL A 156 -6.22 -3.07 -1.41
CA VAL A 156 -7.38 -2.53 -0.70
C VAL A 156 -7.98 -3.67 0.12
N GLY A 157 -8.04 -3.48 1.43
CA GLY A 157 -8.64 -4.42 2.38
C GLY A 157 -10.17 -4.47 2.27
N PRO A 158 -10.82 -5.40 2.99
CA PRO A 158 -12.27 -5.42 3.08
C PRO A 158 -12.80 -4.15 3.77
N GLU A 159 -14.06 -3.80 3.48
CA GLU A 159 -14.74 -2.73 4.19
C GLU A 159 -14.94 -3.11 5.66
N VAL A 160 -14.53 -2.22 6.56
CA VAL A 160 -14.79 -2.33 8.00
C VAL A 160 -15.34 -0.99 8.48
N GLU A 161 -16.59 -0.99 8.94
CA GLU A 161 -17.27 0.22 9.45
C GLU A 161 -17.29 1.41 8.46
N GLY A 162 -17.47 1.14 7.15
CA GLY A 162 -17.52 2.17 6.11
C GLY A 162 -16.15 2.74 5.70
N LYS A 163 -15.06 2.10 6.12
CA LYS A 163 -13.67 2.46 5.81
C LYS A 163 -12.93 1.30 5.17
N TYR A 164 -11.94 1.63 4.34
CA TYR A 164 -11.05 0.66 3.71
C TYR A 164 -9.62 0.88 4.17
N GLU A 165 -8.95 -0.18 4.58
CA GLU A 165 -7.51 -0.17 4.79
C GLU A 165 -6.82 -0.30 3.43
N ILE A 166 -5.92 0.62 3.09
CA ILE A 166 -5.18 0.62 1.83
C ILE A 166 -3.69 0.52 2.11
N ALA A 167 -3.05 -0.46 1.51
CA ALA A 167 -1.63 -0.69 1.58
C ALA A 167 -1.03 -0.46 0.20
N ILE A 168 0.10 0.25 0.13
CA ILE A 168 0.79 0.50 -1.13
C ILE A 168 2.25 0.05 -1.00
N THR A 169 2.76 -0.58 -2.05
CA THR A 169 4.11 -1.16 -2.03
C THR A 169 5.17 -0.07 -1.84
N GLY A 170 6.17 -0.37 -1.01
CA GLY A 170 7.26 0.56 -0.70
C GLY A 170 6.97 1.56 0.42
N MET A 171 5.74 1.61 0.94
CA MET A 171 5.38 2.50 2.05
C MET A 171 5.29 1.78 3.41
N PRO A 172 5.88 2.35 4.48
CA PRO A 172 5.88 1.77 5.82
C PRO A 172 4.63 2.16 6.63
N CYS A 173 3.51 2.40 5.96
CA CYS A 173 2.23 2.76 6.57
C CYS A 173 1.07 2.15 5.81
N VAL A 174 -0.06 2.00 6.50
CA VAL A 174 -1.35 1.65 5.92
C VAL A 174 -2.22 2.89 5.94
N PHE A 175 -2.93 3.16 4.86
CA PHE A 175 -3.82 4.29 4.72
C PHE A 175 -5.25 3.87 4.99
N ILE A 176 -6.08 4.84 5.35
CA ILE A 176 -7.51 4.67 5.53
C ILE A 176 -8.21 5.52 4.49
N ALA A 177 -9.09 4.90 3.70
CA ALA A 177 -9.93 5.58 2.75
C ALA A 177 -11.40 5.51 3.14
N ASN A 178 -12.13 6.57 2.80
CA ASN A 178 -13.58 6.60 2.95
C ASN A 178 -14.26 5.88 1.76
N LEU A 179 -15.40 5.24 2.04
CA LEU A 179 -16.24 4.63 1.01
C LEU A 179 -16.63 5.63 -0.09
N ALA A 180 -16.90 6.89 0.24
CA ALA A 180 -17.32 7.89 -0.74
C ALA A 180 -16.28 8.09 -1.86
N ASP A 181 -14.99 8.15 -1.54
CA ASP A 181 -13.93 8.37 -2.52
C ASP A 181 -13.63 7.08 -3.31
N LEU A 182 -13.65 5.92 -2.63
CA LEU A 182 -13.39 4.63 -3.25
C LEU A 182 -14.52 4.20 -4.22
N THR A 183 -15.77 4.52 -3.89
CA THR A 183 -16.94 4.20 -4.75
C THR A 183 -16.89 4.93 -6.09
N GLY A 184 -16.31 6.13 -6.16
CA GLY A 184 -16.08 6.84 -7.42
C GLY A 184 -15.18 6.04 -8.36
N ILE A 185 -14.05 5.56 -7.84
CA ILE A 185 -13.08 4.74 -8.60
C ILE A 185 -13.71 3.39 -8.99
N ILE A 186 -14.38 2.71 -8.07
CA ILE A 186 -15.07 1.42 -8.33
C ILE A 186 -16.14 1.58 -9.41
N SER A 187 -16.90 2.68 -9.40
CA SER A 187 -17.93 2.97 -10.40
C SER A 187 -17.32 3.17 -11.79
N GLN A 188 -16.18 3.86 -11.89
CA GLN A 188 -15.46 4.02 -13.15
C GLN A 188 -14.93 2.69 -13.69
N VAL A 189 -14.36 1.83 -12.83
CA VAL A 189 -13.94 0.47 -13.21
C VAL A 189 -15.13 -0.36 -13.69
N SER A 190 -16.27 -0.26 -13.02
CA SER A 190 -17.49 -0.99 -13.39
C SER A 190 -18.13 -0.47 -14.68
N ALA A 191 -17.90 0.79 -15.07
CA ALA A 191 -18.38 1.35 -16.33
C ALA A 191 -17.80 0.62 -17.56
N PHE A 192 -16.61 0.01 -17.42
CA PHE A 192 -16.01 -0.83 -18.48
C PHE A 192 -16.78 -2.14 -18.72
N ALA A 193 -17.55 -2.63 -17.74
CA ALA A 193 -18.43 -3.79 -17.92
C ALA A 193 -19.44 -3.56 -19.07
N SER A 194 -19.94 -2.32 -19.20
CA SER A 194 -20.89 -1.94 -20.25
C SER A 194 -20.29 -1.88 -21.66
N MET A 195 -18.96 -2.00 -21.78
CA MET A 195 -18.25 -2.05 -23.06
C MET A 195 -17.97 -3.48 -23.53
N THR A 196 -18.28 -4.49 -22.69
CA THR A 196 -18.17 -5.87 -23.13
C THR A 196 -19.23 -6.14 -24.21
N PRO A 197 -18.84 -6.77 -25.35
CA PRO A 197 -19.85 -7.18 -26.32
C PRO A 197 -20.82 -8.15 -25.64
N PRO A 198 -22.14 -8.02 -25.88
CA PRO A 198 -23.11 -8.92 -25.29
C PRO A 198 -22.72 -10.37 -25.62
N PRO A 199 -22.87 -11.30 -24.67
CA PRO A 199 -22.56 -12.71 -24.92
C PRO A 199 -23.27 -13.12 -26.20
N ALA A 200 -22.50 -13.65 -27.16
CA ALA A 200 -23.04 -14.16 -28.40
C ALA A 200 -24.25 -15.04 -28.05
N PRO A 201 -25.42 -14.85 -28.69
CA PRO A 201 -26.59 -15.65 -28.40
C PRO A 201 -26.17 -17.12 -28.45
N ALA A 202 -26.41 -17.84 -27.35
CA ALA A 202 -26.12 -19.27 -27.28
C ALA A 202 -26.72 -19.90 -28.55
N PRO A 203 -25.96 -20.72 -29.30
CA PRO A 203 -26.48 -21.33 -30.50
C PRO A 203 -27.76 -22.08 -30.14
N ASP A 204 -28.88 -21.63 -30.70
CA ASP A 204 -30.17 -22.30 -30.60
C ASP A 204 -29.96 -23.77 -30.95
N ALA A 205 -30.07 -24.62 -29.92
CA ALA A 205 -30.19 -26.05 -30.09
C ALA A 205 -31.58 -26.36 -30.65
N SER A 206 -31.87 -25.90 -31.87
CA SER A 206 -32.93 -26.46 -32.71
C SER A 206 -32.30 -27.39 -33.73
N GLY A 207 -32.25 -28.65 -33.34
CA GLY A 207 -31.93 -29.74 -34.25
C GLY A 207 -32.88 -29.74 -35.44
N THR A 208 -32.32 -29.73 -36.64
CA THR A 208 -32.89 -30.44 -37.77
C THR A 208 -31.73 -31.08 -38.51
N VAL A 209 -31.56 -32.36 -38.21
CA VAL A 209 -30.72 -33.27 -38.98
C VAL A 209 -31.36 -33.43 -40.35
N ALA A 210 -30.60 -33.16 -41.42
CA ALA A 210 -30.90 -33.68 -42.75
C ALA A 210 -29.59 -34.16 -43.39
N PRO A 211 -29.61 -35.34 -44.05
CA PRO A 211 -28.44 -36.21 -44.12
C PRO A 211 -27.58 -36.01 -45.37
N ALA A 212 -26.32 -36.42 -45.20
CA ALA A 212 -25.44 -37.10 -46.14
C ALA A 212 -25.45 -36.70 -47.62
N SER A 213 -24.31 -36.20 -48.08
CA SER A 213 -23.78 -36.52 -49.42
C SER A 213 -22.24 -36.53 -49.38
N SER A 214 -21.71 -37.74 -49.25
CA SER A 214 -20.47 -38.18 -49.90
C SER A 214 -20.88 -39.35 -50.81
N PRO A 215 -20.29 -39.50 -52.01
CA PRO A 215 -19.01 -40.22 -52.06
C PRO A 215 -18.00 -39.71 -53.11
N GLU A 216 -16.72 -39.96 -52.78
CA GLU A 216 -15.60 -40.43 -53.63
C GLU A 216 -15.21 -39.59 -54.87
N THR A 217 -13.93 -39.36 -55.20
CA THR A 217 -12.91 -40.37 -55.51
C THR A 217 -11.50 -39.74 -55.56
N THR A 218 -10.59 -40.34 -54.80
CA THR A 218 -9.21 -40.76 -55.16
C THR A 218 -8.26 -39.83 -55.91
N GLY A 219 -7.16 -39.51 -55.22
CA GLY A 219 -5.87 -39.13 -55.80
C GLY A 219 -4.74 -39.39 -54.79
N VAL A 220 -4.32 -40.65 -54.68
CA VAL A 220 -3.18 -41.12 -53.87
C VAL A 220 -1.86 -40.82 -54.61
N LEU A 221 -0.82 -40.41 -53.88
CA LEU A 221 0.59 -40.88 -53.93
C LEU A 221 1.33 -40.18 -52.76
N THR A 222 1.57 -40.86 -51.63
CA THR A 222 2.89 -41.42 -51.19
C THR A 222 4.03 -40.38 -51.20
N THR A 223 4.60 -39.99 -50.05
CA THR A 223 5.65 -40.74 -49.35
C THR A 223 5.74 -40.44 -47.84
N ALA A 224 5.77 -41.54 -47.06
CA ALA A 224 6.52 -41.86 -45.84
C ALA A 224 6.75 -40.85 -44.67
N PRO A 225 6.63 -41.34 -43.41
CA PRO A 225 6.81 -40.60 -42.16
C PRO A 225 8.25 -40.71 -41.60
N PRO A 226 8.69 -39.80 -40.72
CA PRO A 226 9.68 -40.13 -39.71
C PRO A 226 9.01 -40.47 -38.37
N GLU A 227 9.38 -41.65 -37.91
CA GLU A 227 9.12 -42.29 -36.64
C GLU A 227 9.88 -41.58 -35.49
N PHE A 228 9.32 -41.74 -34.30
CA PHE A 228 9.79 -41.42 -32.95
C PHE A 228 11.30 -41.20 -32.71
N THR A 229 11.62 -40.17 -31.91
CA THR A 229 12.42 -40.35 -30.69
C THR A 229 11.86 -39.49 -29.54
N PRO A 230 11.54 -40.09 -28.38
CA PRO A 230 11.36 -39.34 -27.14
C PRO A 230 12.74 -39.07 -26.54
N SER A 231 13.18 -37.81 -26.52
CA SER A 231 14.38 -37.43 -25.76
C SER A 231 14.04 -37.35 -24.28
N GLU A 232 14.31 -38.48 -23.64
CA GLU A 232 14.85 -38.68 -22.29
C GLU A 232 15.21 -37.41 -21.49
N VAL A 233 14.55 -37.32 -20.33
CA VAL A 233 14.88 -36.47 -19.19
C VAL A 233 16.20 -36.94 -18.56
N PRO A 234 17.10 -36.03 -18.16
CA PRO A 234 17.90 -36.25 -16.97
C PRO A 234 17.35 -35.43 -15.82
N VAL A 235 16.78 -36.16 -14.87
CA VAL A 235 16.52 -35.72 -13.50
C VAL A 235 17.88 -35.42 -12.87
N ALA A 236 18.13 -34.17 -12.48
CA ALA A 236 19.20 -33.84 -11.55
C ALA A 236 18.57 -33.56 -10.17
N VAL A 237 18.61 -34.60 -9.36
CA VAL A 237 18.33 -34.68 -7.92
C VAL A 237 19.21 -33.65 -7.16
N PRO A 238 18.74 -33.05 -6.05
CA PRO A 238 19.39 -31.94 -5.37
C PRO A 238 20.76 -32.32 -4.81
N ALA A 239 21.76 -31.49 -5.08
CA ALA A 239 23.04 -31.56 -4.40
C ALA A 239 22.93 -30.85 -3.05
N ALA A 240 23.18 -31.64 -2.01
CA ALA A 240 23.22 -31.28 -0.62
C ALA A 240 24.25 -30.19 -0.29
N VAL A 241 23.91 -29.47 0.77
CA VAL A 241 24.80 -28.82 1.74
C VAL A 241 26.21 -29.40 1.75
N THR A 242 27.19 -28.56 1.44
CA THR A 242 28.57 -28.70 1.89
C THR A 242 29.10 -27.32 2.31
N LEU A 243 29.00 -27.03 3.61
CA LEU A 243 29.98 -26.19 4.28
C LEU A 243 31.21 -27.08 4.52
N PRO A 244 32.42 -26.67 4.15
CA PRO A 244 33.38 -26.34 5.20
C PRO A 244 34.41 -25.26 4.86
N VAL A 245 34.73 -24.49 5.91
CA VAL A 245 36.05 -23.92 6.26
C VAL A 245 36.54 -22.75 5.40
N GLU A 246 36.20 -21.55 5.88
CA GLU A 246 37.06 -20.36 5.74
C GLU A 246 38.08 -20.35 6.89
N PRO A 247 39.37 -20.09 6.62
CA PRO A 247 40.43 -20.23 7.61
C PRO A 247 40.43 -19.09 8.64
N ALA A 248 40.73 -19.47 9.88
CA ALA A 248 41.00 -18.57 10.99
C ALA A 248 42.07 -17.54 10.63
N ALA A 249 41.72 -16.26 10.77
CA ALA A 249 42.67 -15.16 10.88
C ALA A 249 42.19 -14.12 11.91
N VAL A 250 42.71 -14.29 13.12
CA VAL A 250 43.16 -13.28 14.10
C VAL A 250 42.13 -12.35 14.75
N PRO A 251 42.02 -12.34 16.10
CA PRO A 251 41.17 -11.42 16.83
C PRO A 251 41.79 -10.02 16.85
N ALA A 252 41.07 -9.03 16.34
CA ALA A 252 41.38 -7.62 16.53
C ALA A 252 40.51 -7.07 17.68
N ALA A 253 41.14 -7.01 18.86
CA ALA A 253 40.92 -6.07 19.95
C ALA A 253 39.50 -5.47 20.09
N GLU A 254 38.64 -6.14 20.85
CA GLU A 254 37.53 -5.48 21.53
C GLU A 254 38.12 -4.65 22.67
N SER A 255 38.22 -3.34 22.45
CA SER A 255 38.53 -2.38 23.49
C SER A 255 37.46 -2.45 24.56
N ALA A 256 37.89 -2.86 25.75
CA ALA A 256 37.15 -2.81 26.99
C ALA A 256 36.49 -1.43 27.19
N VAL A 257 35.15 -1.40 27.16
CA VAL A 257 34.39 -0.39 27.90
C VAL A 257 34.10 -0.99 29.27
N VAL A 258 35.01 -0.69 30.18
CA VAL A 258 34.87 -0.88 31.61
C VAL A 258 33.59 -0.15 32.06
N LEU A 259 32.62 -0.91 32.56
CA LEU A 259 31.53 -0.40 33.40
C LEU A 259 32.14 0.47 34.51
N PRO A 260 31.72 1.74 34.69
CA PRO A 260 32.09 2.46 35.89
C PRO A 260 31.48 1.72 37.12
N PRO A 261 32.26 1.50 38.18
CA PRO A 261 31.75 0.88 39.39
C PRO A 261 30.68 1.78 40.03
N SER A 262 29.62 1.14 40.54
CA SER A 262 28.63 1.72 41.42
C SER A 262 29.33 2.56 42.50
N ALA A 263 28.98 3.85 42.55
CA ALA A 263 29.44 4.72 43.61
C ALA A 263 28.88 4.24 44.96
N PRO A 264 29.71 4.24 46.01
CA PRO A 264 29.36 3.70 47.32
C PRO A 264 28.31 4.55 48.05
N GLU A 265 27.45 3.86 48.80
CA GLU A 265 26.67 4.41 49.91
C GLU A 265 27.55 5.35 50.75
N ALA A 266 27.15 6.62 50.82
CA ALA A 266 27.70 7.55 51.78
C ALA A 266 27.10 7.23 53.15
N ASP A 267 27.86 6.43 53.88
CA ASP A 267 27.85 6.29 55.34
C ASP A 267 27.87 7.69 55.99
N LEU A 268 26.78 8.03 56.69
CA LEU A 268 26.70 9.19 57.56
C LEU A 268 27.35 8.82 58.91
N PRO A 269 28.44 9.48 59.34
CA PRO A 269 28.99 9.22 60.65
C PRO A 269 28.11 9.88 61.72
N ALA A 270 27.83 9.08 62.76
CA ALA A 270 27.38 9.57 64.05
C ALA A 270 28.48 10.43 64.68
N GLU A 271 28.16 11.67 65.06
CA GLU A 271 28.92 12.41 66.06
C GLU A 271 27.98 12.73 67.22
N ALA A 272 28.24 12.06 68.33
CA ALA A 272 27.72 12.40 69.64
C ALA A 272 28.63 13.47 70.25
N THR A 273 28.08 14.58 70.76
CA THR A 273 28.64 15.23 71.94
C THR A 273 27.53 15.90 72.76
N ALA A 274 27.60 15.62 74.05
CA ALA A 274 26.71 16.07 75.11
C ALA A 274 27.03 17.49 75.60
N GLN A 275 26.00 18.26 75.95
CA GLN A 275 25.76 18.83 77.29
C GLN A 275 24.39 19.50 77.36
#